data_AF-A0A7X7CDG7-F1
#
_entry.id   AF-A0A7X7CDG7-F1
#
_cell.length_a   1.000
_cell.length_b   1.000
_cell.length_c   1.000
_cell.angle_alpha   90.00
_cell.angle_beta   90.00
_cell.angle_gamma   90.00
#
_symmetry.space_group_name_H-M   'P 1'
#
loop_
_entity.id
_entity.type
_entity.pdbx_description
1 polymer ?
#
loop_
_entity_poly.entity_id
_entity_poly.type
_entity_poly.pdbx_seq_one_letter_code
_entity_poly.pdbx_strand_id
1 'polypeptide(L)'
;MELTELKSAHATSPEDVLTHLDTDAKGLTAEEAASRLEELGPNKLPEAERPNLFVRVFRHFNDPLIYLLLAAAVVMAITGHWIDTWVILVVVVVTTNPVSWITVSVLIALQLVYLDVPFMQTTFGSHPLNLTEWGITIAIGSGVFVIVEIEKWVRRRIEAARETTEETT
;
A
#
# COMPACT_ATOMS: atom_id res chain seq x y z
N MET A 1 39.45 -4.04 -12.37
CA MET A 1 39.74 -3.49 -11.03
C MET A 1 38.45 -3.57 -10.23
N GLU A 2 38.34 -4.54 -9.32
CA GLU A 2 37.08 -4.78 -8.58
C GLU A 2 36.90 -3.76 -7.45
N LEU A 3 36.07 -2.73 -7.68
CA LEU A 3 35.70 -1.73 -6.65
C LEU A 3 34.95 -2.34 -5.44
N THR A 4 34.58 -3.62 -5.52
CA THR A 4 33.98 -4.43 -4.47
C THR A 4 34.89 -4.62 -3.24
N GLU A 5 36.21 -4.53 -3.41
CA GLU A 5 37.21 -4.62 -2.33
C GLU A 5 37.21 -3.41 -1.38
N LEU A 6 36.70 -2.24 -1.82
CA LEU A 6 36.66 -1.01 -1.01
C LEU A 6 35.35 -0.83 -0.21
N LYS A 7 34.64 -1.93 0.11
CA LYS A 7 33.38 -1.89 0.89
C LYS A 7 33.52 -1.18 2.24
N SER A 8 34.72 -1.13 2.80
CA SER A 8 35.04 -0.45 4.06
C SER A 8 35.99 0.75 3.90
N ALA A 9 35.96 1.45 2.77
CA ALA A 9 36.81 2.63 2.53
C ALA A 9 36.72 3.71 3.64
N HIS A 10 35.60 3.76 4.36
CA HIS A 10 35.40 4.67 5.50
C HIS A 10 36.27 4.36 6.73
N ALA A 11 36.84 3.14 6.82
CA ALA A 11 37.69 2.69 7.93
C ALA A 11 39.18 2.64 7.56
N THR A 12 39.52 2.98 6.32
CA THR A 12 40.89 2.93 5.77
C THR A 12 41.51 4.32 5.76
N SER A 13 42.84 4.42 5.86
CA SER A 13 43.52 5.71 5.82
C SER A 13 43.39 6.36 4.42
N PRO A 14 43.37 7.70 4.32
CA PRO A 14 43.25 8.38 3.02
C PRO A 14 44.37 8.02 2.04
N GLU A 15 45.60 7.84 2.52
CA GLU A 15 46.76 7.50 1.69
C GLU A 15 46.64 6.11 1.07
N ASP A 16 46.13 5.15 1.84
CA ASP A 16 45.89 3.78 1.38
C ASP A 16 44.76 3.76 0.35
N VAL A 17 43.68 4.54 0.54
CA VAL A 17 42.57 4.64 -0.43
C VAL A 17 43.04 5.24 -1.76
N LEU A 18 43.89 6.28 -1.71
CA LEU A 18 44.48 6.91 -2.90
C LEU A 18 45.37 5.93 -3.68
N THR A 19 46.18 5.15 -2.95
CA THR A 19 47.03 4.10 -3.53
C THR A 19 46.17 2.99 -4.15
N HIS A 20 45.08 2.60 -3.50
CA HIS A 20 44.21 1.52 -3.97
C HIS A 20 43.36 1.92 -5.20
N LEU A 21 42.98 3.19 -5.29
CA LEU A 21 42.23 3.74 -6.43
C LEU A 21 43.13 4.23 -7.57
N ASP A 22 44.45 4.15 -7.41
CA ASP A 22 45.47 4.68 -8.32
C ASP A 22 45.16 6.12 -8.72
N THR A 23 45.01 6.99 -7.71
CA THR A 23 44.65 8.40 -7.89
C THR A 23 45.42 9.30 -6.92
N ASP A 24 45.59 10.57 -7.30
CA ASP A 24 46.23 11.60 -6.48
C ASP A 24 45.16 12.43 -5.71
N ALA A 25 45.58 13.10 -4.64
CA ALA A 25 44.75 14.05 -3.89
C ALA A 25 44.29 15.26 -4.74
N LYS A 26 44.99 15.55 -5.84
CA LYS A 26 44.58 16.56 -6.84
C LYS A 26 43.40 16.13 -7.71
N GLY A 27 43.00 14.87 -7.63
CA GLY A 27 41.91 14.30 -8.42
C GLY A 27 42.37 13.70 -9.76
N LEU A 28 41.39 13.23 -10.54
CA LEU A 28 41.62 12.54 -11.80
C LEU A 28 41.82 13.49 -12.97
N THR A 29 42.60 13.05 -13.95
CA THR A 29 42.70 13.72 -15.24
C THR A 29 41.42 13.54 -16.07
N ALA A 30 41.17 14.44 -17.02
CA ALA A 30 39.97 14.35 -17.87
C ALA A 30 39.93 13.07 -18.71
N GLU A 31 41.08 12.60 -19.18
CA GLU A 31 41.20 11.35 -19.95
C GLU A 31 40.95 10.11 -19.09
N GLU A 32 41.50 10.05 -17.88
CA GLU A 32 41.22 8.94 -16.97
C GLU A 32 39.79 8.93 -16.45
N ALA A 33 39.21 10.10 -16.18
CA ALA A 33 37.82 10.19 -15.79
C ALA A 33 36.90 9.68 -16.91
N ALA A 34 37.21 9.99 -18.18
CA ALA A 34 36.49 9.46 -19.33
C ALA A 34 36.65 7.94 -19.47
N SER A 35 37.88 7.43 -19.34
CA SER A 35 38.16 5.99 -19.41
C SER A 35 37.45 5.20 -18.30
N ARG A 36 37.49 5.71 -17.05
CA ARG A 36 36.78 5.10 -15.92
C ARG A 36 35.25 5.19 -16.08
N LEU A 37 34.72 6.24 -16.72
CA LEU A 37 33.29 6.39 -16.99
C LEU A 37 32.78 5.38 -18.01
N GLU A 38 33.59 5.03 -19.03
CA GLU A 38 33.25 3.99 -20.00
C GLU A 38 33.26 2.59 -19.36
N GLU A 39 34.22 2.31 -18.46
CA GLU A 39 34.32 1.01 -17.80
C GLU A 39 33.30 0.80 -16.67
N LEU A 40 33.06 1.81 -15.84
CA LEU A 40 32.20 1.71 -14.65
C LEU A 40 30.77 2.15 -14.89
N GLY A 41 30.54 2.88 -15.99
CA GLY A 41 29.27 3.51 -16.28
C GLY A 41 29.03 4.77 -15.43
N PRO A 42 27.97 5.53 -15.76
CA PRO A 42 27.60 6.70 -15.00
C PRO A 42 27.16 6.32 -13.59
N ASN A 43 27.58 7.09 -12.59
CA ASN A 43 27.11 6.99 -11.21
C ASN A 43 25.66 7.50 -11.09
N LYS A 44 24.73 6.80 -11.73
CA LYS A 44 23.29 7.03 -11.68
C LYS A 44 22.62 5.73 -11.32
N LEU A 45 21.82 5.77 -10.26
CA LEU A 45 20.96 4.65 -9.90
C LEU A 45 20.04 4.33 -11.07
N PRO A 46 19.82 3.04 -11.38
CA PRO A 46 18.85 2.66 -12.41
C PRO A 46 17.49 3.28 -12.06
N GLU A 47 16.93 4.06 -12.99
CA GLU A 47 15.60 4.61 -12.80
C GLU A 47 14.61 3.45 -12.70
N ALA A 48 13.89 3.36 -11.58
CA ALA A 48 12.86 2.34 -11.41
C ALA A 48 11.84 2.46 -12.55
N GLU A 49 11.63 1.37 -13.29
CA GLU A 49 10.65 1.31 -14.36
C GLU A 49 9.29 1.77 -13.82
N ARG A 50 8.77 2.88 -14.37
CA ARG A 50 7.47 3.42 -13.93
C ARG A 50 6.39 2.44 -14.41
N PRO A 51 5.66 1.77 -13.49
CA PRO A 51 4.63 0.84 -13.91
C PRO A 51 3.53 1.58 -14.68
N ASN A 52 3.04 0.95 -15.74
CA ASN A 52 1.98 1.47 -16.59
C ASN A 52 0.73 1.80 -15.76
N LEU A 53 0.00 2.85 -16.12
CA LEU A 53 -1.19 3.34 -15.38
C LEU A 53 -2.22 2.22 -15.10
N PHE A 54 -2.45 1.34 -16.07
CA PHE A 54 -3.33 0.17 -15.91
C PHE A 54 -2.78 -0.86 -14.92
N VAL A 55 -1.47 -1.14 -14.96
CA VAL A 55 -0.83 -2.09 -14.02
C VAL A 55 -0.92 -1.57 -12.59
N ARG A 56 -0.86 -0.24 -12.41
CA ARG A 56 -1.05 0.40 -11.10
C ARG A 56 -2.48 0.25 -10.59
N VAL A 57 -3.48 0.45 -11.44
CA VAL A 57 -4.90 0.27 -11.09
C VAL A 57 -5.20 -1.19 -10.74
N PHE A 58 -4.73 -2.15 -11.55
CA PHE A 58 -4.95 -3.58 -11.27
C PHE A 58 -4.28 -4.07 -9.99
N ARG A 59 -3.15 -3.48 -9.58
CA ARG A 59 -2.50 -3.81 -8.31
C ARG A 59 -3.37 -3.48 -7.10
N HIS A 60 -4.19 -2.42 -7.19
CA HIS A 60 -5.10 -2.05 -6.09
C HIS A 60 -6.23 -3.08 -5.91
N PHE A 61 -6.67 -3.76 -6.97
CA PHE A 61 -7.65 -4.85 -6.86
C PHE A 61 -7.13 -6.07 -6.10
N ASN A 62 -5.83 -6.16 -5.79
CA ASN A 62 -5.28 -7.18 -4.89
C ASN A 62 -5.30 -6.78 -3.40
N ASP A 63 -5.98 -5.68 -3.05
CA ASP A 63 -6.20 -5.33 -1.66
C ASP A 63 -7.39 -6.14 -1.08
N PRO A 64 -7.19 -6.93 -0.02
CA PRO A 64 -8.26 -7.68 0.65
C PRO A 64 -9.47 -6.84 1.04
N LEU A 65 -9.26 -5.55 1.36
CA LEU A 65 -10.31 -4.61 1.72
C LEU A 65 -11.26 -4.34 0.55
N ILE A 66 -10.77 -4.26 -0.68
CA ILE A 66 -11.61 -4.04 -1.86
C ILE A 66 -12.54 -5.23 -2.10
N TYR A 67 -12.04 -6.47 -1.94
CA TYR A 67 -12.88 -7.66 -2.05
C TYR A 67 -13.97 -7.70 -0.98
N LEU A 68 -13.65 -7.29 0.25
CA LEU A 68 -14.64 -7.20 1.33
C LEU A 68 -15.75 -6.19 1.00
N LEU A 69 -15.39 -5.00 0.50
CA LEU A 69 -16.36 -3.97 0.10
C LEU A 69 -17.23 -4.41 -1.08
N LEU A 70 -16.64 -5.07 -2.08
CA LEU A 70 -17.40 -5.63 -3.20
C LEU A 70 -18.37 -6.73 -2.75
N ALA A 71 -17.96 -7.61 -1.84
CA ALA A 71 -18.85 -8.60 -1.25
C ALA A 71 -20.01 -7.95 -0.47
N ALA A 72 -19.73 -6.90 0.32
CA ALA A 72 -20.74 -6.13 1.01
C ALA A 72 -21.72 -5.44 0.03
N ALA A 73 -21.23 -4.87 -1.06
CA ALA A 73 -22.07 -4.27 -2.10
C ALA A 73 -23.03 -5.30 -2.73
N VAL A 74 -22.56 -6.53 -2.98
CA VAL A 74 -23.39 -7.64 -3.48
C VAL A 74 -24.47 -8.01 -2.48
N VAL A 75 -24.13 -8.17 -1.20
CA VAL A 75 -25.10 -8.46 -0.14
C VAL A 75 -26.17 -7.36 -0.04
N MET A 76 -25.76 -6.08 -0.08
CA MET A 76 -26.70 -4.95 -0.05
C MET A 76 -27.61 -4.92 -1.27
N ALA A 77 -27.07 -5.22 -2.46
CA ALA A 77 -27.85 -5.27 -3.70
C ALA A 77 -28.92 -6.37 -3.65
N ILE A 78 -28.56 -7.56 -3.13
CA ILE A 78 -29.50 -8.68 -2.93
C ILE A 78 -30.60 -8.29 -1.93
N THR A 79 -30.27 -7.49 -0.92
CA THR A 79 -31.22 -7.04 0.10
C THR A 79 -32.12 -5.89 -0.41
N GLY A 80 -31.88 -5.37 -1.62
CA GLY A 80 -32.66 -4.28 -2.23
C GLY A 80 -32.32 -2.88 -1.74
N HIS A 81 -31.21 -2.72 -1.00
CA HIS A 81 -30.73 -1.43 -0.50
C HIS A 81 -29.91 -0.70 -1.58
N TRP A 82 -30.58 -0.27 -2.65
CA TRP A 82 -29.93 0.29 -3.84
C TRP A 82 -29.09 1.53 -3.55
N ILE A 83 -29.50 2.37 -2.59
CA ILE A 83 -28.74 3.56 -2.18
C ILE A 83 -27.40 3.14 -1.56
N ASP A 84 -27.43 2.19 -0.62
CA ASP A 84 -26.23 1.69 0.05
C ASP A 84 -25.29 0.98 -0.93
N THR A 85 -25.83 0.20 -1.86
CA THR A 85 -25.05 -0.42 -2.95
C THR A 85 -24.30 0.63 -3.77
N TRP A 86 -24.99 1.69 -4.23
CA TRP A 86 -24.36 2.73 -5.04
C TRP A 86 -23.28 3.50 -4.27
N VAL A 87 -23.52 3.80 -2.98
CA VAL A 87 -22.52 4.45 -2.12
C VAL A 87 -21.27 3.58 -2.01
N ILE A 88 -21.40 2.28 -1.73
CA ILE A 88 -20.25 1.37 -1.60
C ILE A 88 -19.48 1.27 -2.93
N LEU A 89 -20.17 1.17 -4.07
CA LEU A 89 -19.52 1.10 -5.39
C LEU A 89 -18.72 2.37 -5.71
N VAL A 90 -19.28 3.55 -5.43
CA VAL A 90 -18.58 4.83 -5.61
C VAL A 90 -17.35 4.91 -4.72
N VAL A 91 -17.46 4.49 -3.45
CA VAL A 91 -16.32 4.42 -2.52
C VAL A 91 -15.21 3.55 -3.08
N VAL A 92 -15.52 2.34 -3.57
CA VAL A 92 -14.51 1.41 -4.10
C VAL A 92 -13.77 2.00 -5.30
N VAL A 93 -14.48 2.66 -6.22
CA VAL A 93 -13.87 3.28 -7.39
C VAL A 93 -12.99 4.48 -7.01
N VAL A 94 -13.44 5.30 -6.06
CA VAL A 94 -12.74 6.55 -5.69
C VAL A 94 -11.59 6.32 -4.71
N THR A 95 -11.66 5.28 -3.87
CA THR A 95 -10.58 4.93 -2.92
C THR A 95 -9.28 4.48 -3.60
N THR A 96 -9.29 4.25 -4.91
CA THR A 96 -8.10 3.86 -5.71
C THR A 96 -7.10 5.02 -5.91
N ASN A 97 -7.46 6.28 -5.61
CA ASN A 97 -6.63 7.47 -5.83
C ASN A 97 -6.28 8.17 -4.49
N PRO A 98 -5.07 8.76 -4.30
CA PRO A 98 -4.72 9.58 -3.13
C PRO A 98 -5.70 10.72 -2.76
N VAL A 99 -6.63 11.09 -3.64
CA VAL A 99 -7.75 12.03 -3.36
C VAL A 99 -8.84 11.41 -2.45
N SER A 100 -8.72 10.12 -2.12
CA SER A 100 -9.68 9.31 -1.35
C SER A 100 -10.13 9.94 -0.02
N TRP A 101 -9.25 10.66 0.67
CA TRP A 101 -9.57 11.31 1.95
C TRP A 101 -10.73 12.31 1.85
N ILE A 102 -10.83 13.06 0.77
CA ILE A 102 -11.92 14.03 0.57
C ILE A 102 -13.26 13.30 0.43
N THR A 103 -13.27 12.18 -0.30
CA THR A 103 -14.50 11.41 -0.54
C THR A 103 -14.98 10.75 0.74
N VAL A 104 -14.06 10.18 1.53
CA VAL A 104 -14.38 9.62 2.85
C VAL A 104 -14.95 10.70 3.77
N SER A 105 -14.32 11.88 3.84
CA SER A 105 -14.83 12.99 4.64
C SER A 105 -16.22 13.48 4.19
N VAL A 106 -16.46 13.58 2.87
CA VAL A 106 -17.76 13.98 2.32
C VAL A 106 -18.84 12.96 2.65
N LEU A 107 -18.55 11.67 2.54
CA LEU A 107 -19.51 10.62 2.86
C LEU A 107 -19.83 10.57 4.35
N ILE A 108 -18.82 10.67 5.22
CA ILE A 108 -19.02 10.77 6.68
C ILE A 108 -19.91 11.97 6.99
N ALA A 109 -19.64 13.13 6.39
CA ALA A 109 -20.48 14.32 6.57
C ALA A 109 -21.92 14.08 6.10
N LEU A 110 -22.10 13.43 4.94
CA LEU A 110 -23.42 13.05 4.42
C LEU A 110 -24.16 12.09 5.37
N GLN A 111 -23.43 11.14 5.98
CA GLN A 111 -23.98 10.18 6.95
C GLN A 111 -24.33 10.84 8.28
N LEU A 112 -23.56 11.81 8.75
CA LEU A 112 -23.93 12.63 9.91
C LEU A 112 -25.19 13.46 9.63
N VAL A 113 -25.28 14.06 8.43
CA VAL A 113 -26.49 14.77 8.02
C VAL A 113 -27.69 13.83 8.02
N TYR A 114 -27.54 12.62 7.47
CA TYR A 114 -28.60 11.60 7.49
C TYR A 114 -29.00 11.18 8.92
N LEU A 115 -28.04 11.08 9.83
CA LEU A 115 -28.29 10.74 11.24
C LEU A 115 -29.11 11.84 11.97
N ASP A 116 -28.90 13.10 11.58
CA ASP A 116 -29.44 14.26 12.29
C ASP A 116 -30.74 14.83 11.68
N VAL A 117 -31.18 14.41 10.49
CA VAL A 117 -32.44 14.92 9.92
C VAL A 117 -33.66 14.37 10.69
N PRO A 118 -34.41 15.18 11.46
CA PRO A 118 -35.52 14.72 12.30
C PRO A 118 -36.71 14.17 11.48
N PHE A 119 -36.81 14.59 10.21
CA PHE A 119 -37.82 14.13 9.25
C PHE A 119 -37.72 12.63 8.94
N MET A 120 -36.51 12.05 8.97
CA MET A 120 -36.28 10.61 8.80
C MET A 120 -36.72 9.83 10.04
N GLN A 121 -36.44 10.34 11.23
CA GLN A 121 -36.80 9.69 12.51
C GLN A 121 -38.32 9.59 12.68
N THR A 122 -39.05 10.59 12.19
CA THR A 122 -40.52 10.69 12.30
C THR A 122 -41.28 9.92 11.22
N THR A 123 -40.69 9.76 10.02
CA THR A 123 -41.33 9.04 8.90
C THR A 123 -40.97 7.55 8.86
N PHE A 124 -39.78 7.16 9.36
CA PHE A 124 -39.25 5.79 9.26
C PHE A 124 -39.23 4.99 10.57
N GLY A 125 -39.70 5.54 11.71
CA GLY A 125 -39.84 4.76 12.95
C GLY A 125 -38.54 4.11 13.40
N SER A 126 -37.42 4.83 13.34
CA SER A 126 -36.11 4.30 13.69
C SER A 126 -36.02 4.07 15.20
N HIS A 127 -36.15 2.82 15.62
CA HIS A 127 -35.98 2.41 17.01
C HIS A 127 -34.50 2.43 17.41
N PRO A 128 -34.16 2.97 18.60
CA PRO A 128 -32.80 2.88 19.12
C PRO A 128 -32.42 1.41 19.33
N LEU A 129 -31.25 1.02 18.81
CA LEU A 129 -30.78 -0.36 18.83
C LEU A 129 -30.64 -0.87 20.27
N ASN A 130 -31.24 -2.02 20.55
CA ASN A 130 -31.19 -2.67 21.85
C ASN A 130 -29.82 -3.35 22.09
N LEU A 131 -29.46 -3.62 23.35
CA LEU A 131 -28.17 -4.25 23.71
C LEU A 131 -27.91 -5.57 22.95
N THR A 132 -28.97 -6.32 22.64
CA THR A 132 -28.90 -7.57 21.88
C THR A 132 -28.53 -7.33 20.42
N GLU A 133 -29.07 -6.28 19.79
CA GLU A 133 -28.77 -5.92 18.39
C GLU A 133 -27.34 -5.39 18.27
N TRP A 134 -26.89 -4.63 19.28
CA TRP A 134 -25.48 -4.26 19.43
C TRP A 134 -24.58 -5.50 19.54
N GLY A 135 -24.96 -6.49 20.35
CA GLY A 135 -24.22 -7.74 20.49
C GLY A 135 -24.10 -8.52 19.17
N ILE A 136 -25.19 -8.62 18.40
CA ILE A 136 -25.21 -9.29 17.09
C ILE A 136 -24.31 -8.55 16.09
N THR A 137 -24.40 -7.22 16.03
CA THR A 137 -23.60 -6.40 15.10
C THR A 137 -22.10 -6.53 15.40
N ILE A 138 -21.73 -6.51 16.68
CA ILE A 138 -20.35 -6.72 17.12
C ILE A 138 -19.89 -8.14 16.76
N ALA A 139 -20.71 -9.16 17.00
CA ALA A 139 -20.35 -10.55 16.67
C ALA A 139 -20.09 -10.74 15.17
N ILE A 140 -20.93 -10.17 14.30
CA ILE A 140 -20.75 -10.20 12.84
C ILE A 140 -19.47 -9.45 12.44
N GLY A 141 -19.28 -8.23 12.97
CA GLY A 141 -18.09 -7.42 12.69
C GLY A 141 -16.79 -8.10 13.13
N SER A 142 -16.78 -8.71 14.32
CA SER A 142 -15.66 -9.51 14.81
C SER A 142 -15.40 -10.74 13.95
N GLY A 143 -16.43 -11.41 13.44
CA GLY A 143 -16.28 -12.53 12.52
C GLY A 143 -15.54 -12.14 11.23
N VAL A 144 -15.96 -11.04 10.61
CA VAL A 144 -15.29 -10.48 9.42
C VAL A 144 -13.85 -10.10 9.74
N PHE A 145 -13.61 -9.45 10.89
CA PHE A 145 -12.26 -9.08 11.33
C PHE A 145 -11.35 -10.30 11.47
N VAL A 146 -11.82 -11.37 12.12
CA VAL A 146 -11.05 -12.61 12.30
C VAL A 146 -10.71 -13.24 10.95
N ILE A 147 -11.65 -13.26 10.00
CA ILE A 147 -11.41 -13.79 8.65
C ILE A 147 -10.27 -13.02 7.96
N VAL A 148 -10.34 -11.69 7.97
CA VAL A 148 -9.31 -10.83 7.35
C VAL A 148 -7.96 -10.98 8.07
N GLU A 149 -7.96 -11.10 9.39
CA GLU A 149 -6.73 -11.25 10.17
C GLU A 149 -6.07 -12.60 9.93
N ILE A 150 -6.84 -13.68 9.82
CA ILE A 150 -6.34 -14.99 9.41
C ILE A 150 -5.72 -14.91 8.02
N GLU A 151 -6.40 -14.27 7.08
CA GLU A 151 -5.90 -14.12 5.72
C GLU A 151 -4.56 -13.36 5.68
N LYS A 152 -4.47 -12.23 6.40
CA LYS A 152 -3.23 -11.46 6.56
C LYS A 152 -2.14 -12.29 7.22
N TRP A 153 -2.48 -13.03 8.27
CA TRP A 153 -1.55 -13.90 8.98
C TRP A 153 -0.99 -14.99 8.05
N VAL A 154 -1.85 -15.63 7.25
CA VAL A 154 -1.44 -16.64 6.25
C VAL A 154 -0.53 -16.03 5.19
N ARG A 155 -0.89 -14.87 4.59
CA ARG A 155 -0.05 -14.21 3.58
C ARG A 155 1.34 -13.89 4.11
N ARG A 156 1.43 -13.30 5.31
CA ARG A 156 2.71 -13.02 5.99
C ARG A 156 3.53 -14.29 6.23
N ARG A 157 2.87 -15.41 6.58
CA ARG A 157 3.53 -16.69 6.83
C ARG A 157 4.12 -17.29 5.54
N ILE A 158 3.40 -17.16 4.42
CA ILE A 158 3.84 -17.65 3.11
C ILE A 158 5.03 -16.82 2.59
N GLU A 159 4.99 -15.50 2.78
CA GLU A 159 6.10 -14.60 2.40
C GLU A 159 7.37 -14.92 3.19
N ALA A 160 7.27 -15.07 4.52
CA ALA A 160 8.41 -15.42 5.37
C ALA A 160 9.05 -16.77 5.01
N ALA A 161 8.27 -17.76 4.55
CA ALA A 161 8.78 -19.07 4.15
C ALA A 161 9.51 -19.06 2.79
N ARG A 162 9.20 -18.09 1.91
CA ARG A 162 9.88 -17.92 0.63
C ARG A 162 11.28 -17.31 0.80
N GLU A 163 11.42 -16.33 1.69
CA GLU A 163 12.69 -15.67 1.98
C GLU A 163 13.74 -16.64 2.55
N THR A 164 13.33 -17.58 3.39
CA THR A 164 14.26 -18.59 3.97
C THR A 164 14.76 -19.60 2.94
N THR A 165 14.00 -19.81 1.86
CA THR A 165 14.37 -20.78 0.80
C THR A 165 15.38 -20.16 -0.19
N GLU A 166 15.29 -18.85 -0.43
CA GLU A 166 16.24 -18.12 -1.31
C GLU A 166 17.61 -17.89 -0.64
N GLU A 167 17.70 -17.78 0.69
CA GLU A 167 18.99 -17.59 1.39
C GLU A 167 19.83 -18.89 1.51
N THR A 168 19.23 -20.05 1.23
CA THR A 168 19.88 -21.37 1.40
C THR A 168 20.34 -22.01 0.07
N THR A 169 20.11 -21.36 -1.08
CA THR A 169 20.46 -21.87 -2.42
C THR A 169 21.48 -20.97 -3.10
#